data_AF-A0AAD1S1N5-F1
#
_entry.id   AF-A0AAD1S1N5-F1
#
_cell.length_a   1.000
_cell.length_b   1.000
_cell.length_c   1.000
_cell.angle_alpha   90.00
_cell.angle_beta   90.00
_cell.angle_gamma   90.00
#
_symmetry.space_group_name_H-M   'P 1'
#
loop_
_entity.id
_entity.type
_entity.pdbx_description
1 polymer ?
#
loop_
_entity_poly.entity_id
_entity_poly.type
_entity_poly.pdbx_seq_one_letter_code
_entity_poly.pdbx_strand_id
1 'polypeptide(L)'
;MKTNTLSTTVPNSYYPDENHPNSETSSLAQSHTYKKRETADVPYQTGQLHPAIRVADLLQHITQMKCAEGYGFKEEYESFFEGQTAPWESAKKDENRMKNRYGNIIAYDHSRVRLQAIEDEASSDYINGNYIDGYHRPNHYIATQGPMQETVYDFWRMVWHENTASIVMVTNLVEVGRVKCCKYWPDDTEIYKDIKVTLIETELLAEYVIRTFAVEKRGIHEIREIRQFHFTGWPDHGVPYHATGLLGFVRQVKSKSPSNAGPLVVHCSAGAGRTGCFIVIDIMLDMAEREGVVDIYNCVRELRLRRVNMVQTEEQYVFIHDAILEACLCGDTSIAASQVRSVYYEMNKVDPQTNSSQIKEEFRTLNMVTPTLRVEDCSIALLPRNHEKNRCMDVLPPDRCLPFLITIDGESSNYINAALMDSYVQPSAFIVTQHPLPNTVKDFWRLVLDYHCTSIVMLNDVDPAQLCPQYWPENGVHRHGPIQVEFVSADLEEDIISRIFRIYNASRPQDGYRMVQQFQFLGWPMYRDTPVSKRSFLKLIRQVDKWQEEYNGGEGRTVVHCLNGGGRSGTFCAISIVCEMLQHQRAVDVFHAVKTLRNNKPNMVDLLDQYKFCYEVALEYLNSG
;
A
#
# COMPACT_ATOMS: atom_id res chain seq x y z
N MET A 1 20.49 -42.01 -47.98
CA MET A 1 20.70 -41.50 -49.34
C MET A 1 21.23 -40.06 -49.23
N LYS A 2 22.48 -39.88 -49.68
CA LYS A 2 23.21 -38.67 -50.14
C LYS A 2 22.90 -37.31 -49.44
N THR A 3 23.74 -36.71 -48.58
CA THR A 3 25.12 -36.14 -48.68
C THR A 3 25.31 -34.94 -49.63
N ASN A 4 25.62 -33.75 -49.08
CA ASN A 4 26.86 -32.94 -49.24
C ASN A 4 26.58 -31.42 -49.13
N THR A 5 27.16 -30.58 -48.24
CA THR A 5 28.54 -30.06 -47.98
C THR A 5 29.06 -28.89 -48.83
N LEU A 6 29.75 -27.97 -48.11
CA LEU A 6 30.80 -26.97 -48.47
C LEU A 6 30.34 -25.49 -48.65
N SER A 7 31.10 -24.43 -48.32
CA SER A 7 32.27 -24.11 -47.46
C SER A 7 32.82 -22.74 -47.89
N THR A 8 33.19 -21.86 -46.93
CA THR A 8 34.27 -20.82 -46.94
C THR A 8 34.24 -19.69 -48.00
N THR A 9 34.69 -18.44 -47.80
CA THR A 9 35.90 -17.87 -47.15
C THR A 9 35.77 -16.33 -47.04
N VAL A 10 36.46 -15.72 -46.05
CA VAL A 10 36.77 -14.28 -45.89
C VAL A 10 37.92 -13.88 -46.83
N PRO A 11 38.09 -12.58 -47.18
CA PRO A 11 39.36 -11.94 -46.79
C PRO A 11 39.27 -10.46 -46.34
N ASN A 12 40.21 -10.15 -45.44
CA ASN A 12 40.59 -8.84 -44.89
C ASN A 12 41.10 -7.83 -45.95
N SER A 13 40.89 -6.53 -45.69
CA SER A 13 41.93 -5.54 -45.29
C SER A 13 41.89 -4.16 -45.98
N TYR A 14 42.32 -3.18 -45.17
CA TYR A 14 43.00 -1.91 -45.48
C TYR A 14 42.22 -0.58 -45.57
N TYR A 15 42.46 0.24 -44.54
CA TYR A 15 42.30 1.71 -44.38
C TYR A 15 43.16 2.52 -45.38
N PRO A 16 42.89 3.83 -45.62
CA PRO A 16 43.46 4.90 -44.79
C PRO A 16 42.55 6.12 -44.48
N ASP A 17 42.94 6.82 -43.41
CA ASP A 17 42.49 8.12 -42.88
C ASP A 17 42.62 9.30 -43.87
N GLU A 18 41.77 10.34 -43.71
CA GLU A 18 42.15 11.64 -43.10
C GLU A 18 41.20 12.82 -43.45
N ASN A 19 41.07 13.72 -42.47
CA ASN A 19 40.85 15.19 -42.55
C ASN A 19 39.45 15.82 -42.36
N HIS A 20 39.33 16.47 -41.20
CA HIS A 20 38.45 17.59 -40.82
C HIS A 20 38.71 18.87 -41.67
N PRO A 21 37.77 19.85 -41.70
CA PRO A 21 37.84 20.97 -40.74
C PRO A 21 36.50 21.52 -40.19
N ASN A 22 36.65 22.25 -39.09
CA ASN A 22 35.71 23.06 -38.29
C ASN A 22 35.03 24.24 -39.02
N SER A 23 33.92 24.73 -38.44
CA SER A 23 33.68 26.15 -38.05
C SER A 23 32.15 26.37 -37.84
N GLU A 24 31.64 26.51 -36.60
CA GLU A 24 31.46 27.77 -35.82
C GLU A 24 30.48 28.75 -36.49
N THR A 25 29.36 29.19 -35.90
CA THR A 25 29.12 30.08 -34.73
C THR A 25 27.60 30.41 -34.74
N SER A 26 26.84 30.85 -33.72
CA SER A 26 27.00 31.87 -32.67
C SER A 26 25.69 31.82 -31.81
N SER A 27 25.70 31.71 -30.47
CA SER A 27 25.92 32.79 -29.45
C SER A 27 24.67 33.70 -29.28
N LEU A 28 24.15 34.19 -28.13
CA LEU A 28 24.53 34.49 -26.73
C LEU A 28 23.20 34.59 -25.90
N ALA A 29 23.09 34.54 -24.56
CA ALA A 29 23.82 35.30 -23.53
C ALA A 29 23.61 34.73 -22.10
N GLN A 30 24.63 34.96 -21.26
CA GLN A 30 24.82 34.66 -19.82
C GLN A 30 23.99 35.62 -18.92
N SER A 31 23.77 35.44 -17.60
CA SER A 31 24.67 35.25 -16.43
C SER A 31 23.79 35.01 -15.15
N HIS A 32 24.15 34.48 -13.97
CA HIS A 32 25.33 34.64 -13.09
C HIS A 32 25.48 33.46 -12.10
N THR A 33 26.73 33.21 -11.71
CA THR A 33 27.28 32.25 -10.74
C THR A 33 26.92 32.49 -9.27
N TYR A 34 26.55 31.41 -8.56
CA TYR A 34 26.90 31.17 -7.15
C TYR A 34 27.54 29.77 -7.05
N LYS A 35 28.79 29.70 -6.56
CA LYS A 35 29.54 28.45 -6.38
C LYS A 35 28.90 27.60 -5.28
N LYS A 36 28.13 26.57 -5.65
CA LYS A 36 27.85 25.41 -4.81
C LYS A 36 28.85 24.32 -5.21
N ARG A 37 29.56 23.76 -4.25
CA ARG A 37 30.49 22.65 -4.46
C ARG A 37 29.63 21.41 -4.74
N GLU A 38 29.40 21.11 -6.02
CA GLU A 38 28.76 19.86 -6.43
C GLU A 38 29.69 18.71 -6.04
N THR A 39 29.18 17.79 -5.22
CA THR A 39 29.76 16.46 -5.06
C THR A 39 29.64 15.76 -6.41
N ALA A 40 30.77 15.44 -7.03
CA ALA A 40 30.78 14.67 -8.28
C ALA A 40 30.01 13.36 -8.07
N ASP A 41 28.99 13.11 -8.90
CA ASP A 41 28.28 11.84 -8.94
C ASP A 41 29.27 10.73 -9.31
N VAL A 42 29.69 9.96 -8.30
CA VAL A 42 30.46 8.74 -8.51
C VAL A 42 29.44 7.63 -8.79
N PRO A 43 29.53 6.89 -9.91
CA PRO A 43 28.59 5.82 -10.22
C PRO A 43 28.55 4.77 -9.10
N TYR A 44 27.38 4.23 -8.80
CA TYR A 44 27.24 3.12 -7.86
C TYR A 44 28.09 1.94 -8.34
N GLN A 45 28.99 1.43 -7.48
CA GLN A 45 29.87 0.32 -7.85
C GLN A 45 29.07 -0.98 -7.92
N THR A 46 28.73 -1.40 -9.15
CA THR A 46 28.06 -2.69 -9.40
C THR A 46 29.04 -3.85 -9.18
N GLY A 47 28.55 -4.96 -8.60
CA GLY A 47 29.35 -6.16 -8.36
C GLY A 47 29.73 -6.86 -9.68
N GLN A 48 30.95 -7.39 -9.78
CA GLN A 48 31.42 -8.08 -11.00
C GLN A 48 30.69 -9.40 -11.31
N LEU A 49 30.06 -10.03 -10.31
CA LEU A 49 29.40 -11.34 -10.43
C LEU A 49 27.89 -11.26 -10.69
N HIS A 50 27.21 -10.23 -10.17
CA HIS A 50 25.79 -9.96 -10.39
C HIS A 50 25.66 -8.51 -10.86
N PRO A 51 25.54 -8.26 -12.17
CA PRO A 51 25.44 -6.91 -12.71
C PRO A 51 24.07 -6.29 -12.40
N ALA A 52 24.01 -4.97 -12.34
CA ALA A 52 22.75 -4.25 -12.23
C ALA A 52 21.83 -4.56 -13.43
N ILE A 53 20.53 -4.62 -13.14
CA ILE A 53 19.46 -4.93 -14.10
C ILE A 53 18.88 -3.62 -14.60
N ARG A 54 18.75 -3.44 -15.92
CA ARG A 54 18.06 -2.26 -16.46
C ARG A 54 16.59 -2.33 -16.11
N VAL A 55 16.00 -1.19 -15.74
CA VAL A 55 14.56 -1.09 -15.42
C VAL A 55 13.71 -1.63 -16.58
N ALA A 56 14.11 -1.36 -17.83
CA ALA A 56 13.42 -1.87 -19.02
C ALA A 56 13.43 -3.40 -19.15
N ASP A 57 14.42 -4.09 -18.57
CA ASP A 57 14.56 -5.56 -18.63
C ASP A 57 14.03 -6.25 -17.36
N LEU A 58 13.62 -5.48 -16.34
CA LEU A 58 13.32 -5.99 -15.01
C LEU A 58 12.16 -7.01 -15.01
N LEU A 59 11.09 -6.73 -15.77
CA LEU A 59 9.96 -7.67 -15.91
C LEU A 59 10.42 -9.01 -16.48
N GLN A 60 11.23 -8.96 -17.53
CA GLN A 60 11.75 -10.17 -18.19
C GLN A 60 12.67 -10.94 -17.24
N HIS A 61 13.57 -10.24 -16.56
CA HIS A 61 14.47 -10.83 -15.57
C HIS A 61 13.71 -11.54 -14.46
N ILE A 62 12.73 -10.88 -13.83
CA ILE A 62 11.92 -11.48 -12.74
C ILE A 62 11.13 -12.69 -13.24
N THR A 63 10.55 -12.61 -14.44
CA THR A 63 9.83 -13.74 -15.05
C THR A 63 10.75 -14.93 -15.25
N GLN A 64 11.97 -14.71 -15.74
CA GLN A 64 12.98 -15.76 -15.89
C GLN A 64 13.37 -16.36 -14.54
N MET A 65 13.63 -15.53 -13.52
CA MET A 65 14.01 -15.99 -12.18
C MET A 65 12.90 -16.79 -11.48
N LYS A 66 11.62 -16.50 -11.75
CA LYS A 66 10.47 -17.26 -11.22
C LYS A 66 10.22 -18.59 -11.93
N CYS A 67 10.55 -18.69 -13.22
CA CYS A 67 10.26 -19.86 -14.05
C CYS A 67 11.49 -20.74 -14.33
N ALA A 68 12.68 -20.34 -13.91
CA ALA A 68 13.90 -21.07 -14.18
C ALA A 68 13.88 -22.45 -13.52
N GLU A 69 14.17 -23.50 -14.31
CA GLU A 69 14.47 -24.85 -13.81
C GLU A 69 15.92 -24.98 -13.30
N GLY A 70 16.73 -23.92 -13.51
CA GLY A 70 18.15 -23.83 -13.14
C GLY A 70 18.39 -22.78 -12.06
N TYR A 71 19.17 -21.73 -12.36
CA TYR A 71 19.41 -20.62 -11.42
C TYR A 71 18.18 -19.68 -11.37
N GLY A 72 17.51 -19.62 -10.23
CA GLY A 72 16.39 -18.74 -9.94
C GLY A 72 16.57 -17.99 -8.61
N PHE A 73 15.48 -17.45 -8.10
CA PHE A 73 15.50 -16.66 -6.86
C PHE A 73 16.01 -17.45 -5.65
N LYS A 74 15.71 -18.74 -5.60
CA LYS A 74 16.15 -19.62 -4.53
C LYS A 74 17.66 -19.75 -4.49
N GLU A 75 18.28 -20.11 -5.63
CA GLU A 75 19.72 -20.29 -5.73
C GLU A 75 20.47 -18.98 -5.45
N GLU A 76 19.94 -17.85 -5.95
CA GLU A 76 20.49 -16.53 -5.67
C GLU A 76 20.42 -16.19 -4.17
N TYR A 77 19.27 -16.44 -3.55
CA TYR A 77 19.07 -16.15 -2.13
C TYR A 77 19.94 -17.05 -1.24
N GLU A 78 20.03 -18.35 -1.55
CA GLU A 78 20.86 -19.32 -0.83
C GLU A 78 22.37 -19.03 -0.95
N SER A 79 22.78 -18.21 -1.92
CA SER A 79 24.18 -17.77 -2.06
C SER A 79 24.61 -16.75 -1.00
N PHE A 80 23.67 -16.07 -0.34
CA PHE A 80 24.00 -15.17 0.76
C PHE A 80 24.45 -15.95 1.99
N PHE A 81 25.58 -15.54 2.59
CA PHE A 81 26.01 -16.09 3.88
C PHE A 81 24.93 -15.87 4.95
N GLU A 82 24.58 -16.95 5.65
CA GLU A 82 23.72 -16.92 6.82
C GLU A 82 24.54 -16.85 8.12
N GLY A 83 24.03 -16.09 9.08
CA GLY A 83 24.67 -15.94 10.38
C GLY A 83 25.74 -14.87 10.40
N GLN A 84 26.56 -14.89 11.45
CA GLN A 84 27.46 -13.79 11.74
C GLN A 84 28.76 -13.88 10.95
N THR A 85 29.10 -12.80 10.22
CA THR A 85 30.28 -12.72 9.33
C THR A 85 31.32 -11.69 9.78
N ALA A 86 31.00 -10.84 10.76
CA ALA A 86 31.88 -9.81 11.32
C ALA A 86 31.81 -9.81 12.85
N PRO A 87 32.79 -9.31 13.61
CA PRO A 87 32.79 -9.35 15.08
C PRO A 87 31.58 -8.70 15.77
N TRP A 88 31.20 -9.22 16.94
CA TRP A 88 30.06 -8.78 17.77
C TRP A 88 30.35 -8.83 19.28
N GLU A 89 31.61 -8.56 19.65
CA GLU A 89 32.12 -8.58 21.01
C GLU A 89 31.26 -7.76 21.98
N SER A 90 30.76 -6.60 21.55
CA SER A 90 29.90 -5.76 22.38
C SER A 90 28.56 -6.43 22.68
N ALA A 91 27.96 -7.08 21.68
CA ALA A 91 26.64 -7.70 21.80
C ALA A 91 26.64 -8.96 22.67
N LYS A 92 27.77 -9.67 22.75
CA LYS A 92 27.90 -10.92 23.53
C LYS A 92 28.33 -10.72 24.99
N LYS A 93 28.62 -9.49 25.42
CA LYS A 93 28.89 -9.19 26.84
C LYS A 93 27.69 -9.58 27.70
N ASP A 94 27.96 -10.13 28.88
CA ASP A 94 26.90 -10.63 29.78
C ASP A 94 25.90 -9.52 30.14
N GLU A 95 26.37 -8.28 30.33
CA GLU A 95 25.52 -7.12 30.64
C GLU A 95 24.61 -6.71 29.48
N ASN A 96 24.99 -7.01 28.23
CA ASN A 96 24.25 -6.64 27.03
C ASN A 96 23.32 -7.75 26.53
N ARG A 97 23.48 -8.98 27.03
CA ARG A 97 22.69 -10.13 26.57
C ARG A 97 21.18 -9.90 26.74
N MET A 98 20.77 -9.28 27.85
CA MET A 98 19.37 -8.94 28.14
C MET A 98 18.83 -7.79 27.28
N LYS A 99 19.69 -7.06 26.55
CA LYS A 99 19.29 -6.01 25.62
C LYS A 99 19.05 -6.54 24.19
N ASN A 100 19.30 -7.83 23.94
CA ASN A 100 19.07 -8.48 22.66
C ASN A 100 17.76 -9.28 22.69
N ARG A 101 16.82 -8.95 21.81
CA ARG A 101 15.55 -9.71 21.68
C ARG A 101 15.78 -11.14 21.21
N TYR A 102 16.75 -11.33 20.32
CA TYR A 102 17.10 -12.63 19.76
C TYR A 102 18.61 -12.84 19.85
N GLY A 103 19.03 -13.95 20.46
CA GLY A 103 20.46 -14.24 20.62
C GLY A 103 21.22 -14.48 19.31
N ASN A 104 20.50 -14.78 18.22
CA ASN A 104 21.05 -14.98 16.88
C ASN A 104 20.97 -13.74 15.98
N ILE A 105 20.30 -12.66 16.40
CA ILE A 105 20.22 -11.40 15.65
C ILE A 105 20.82 -10.27 16.50
N ILE A 106 22.06 -9.93 16.19
CA ILE A 106 22.93 -9.10 17.02
C ILE A 106 23.59 -7.99 16.20
N ALA A 107 24.06 -6.95 16.87
CA ALA A 107 24.76 -5.85 16.22
C ALA A 107 26.25 -6.13 16.04
N TYR A 108 26.75 -6.01 14.80
CA TYR A 108 28.19 -6.05 14.52
C TYR A 108 28.92 -4.83 15.08
N ASP A 109 30.13 -5.01 15.63
CA ASP A 109 30.86 -3.96 16.35
C ASP A 109 31.27 -2.76 15.50
N HIS A 110 31.56 -3.01 14.22
CA HIS A 110 32.12 -2.01 13.29
C HIS A 110 31.05 -1.03 12.78
N SER A 111 29.78 -1.40 12.84
CA SER A 111 28.63 -0.63 12.33
C SER A 111 27.58 -0.35 13.39
N ARG A 112 27.72 -0.88 14.62
CA ARG A 112 26.72 -0.67 15.68
C ARG A 112 26.56 0.81 16.01
N VAL A 113 25.35 1.19 16.36
CA VAL A 113 25.08 2.48 16.99
C VAL A 113 25.69 2.46 18.40
N ARG A 114 26.37 3.55 18.76
CA ARG A 114 27.02 3.71 20.06
C ARG A 114 26.37 4.86 20.80
N LEU A 115 25.63 4.54 21.85
CA LEU A 115 25.02 5.57 22.69
C LEU A 115 26.09 6.28 23.50
N GLN A 116 25.88 7.57 23.78
CA GLN A 116 26.73 8.31 24.72
C GLN A 116 26.70 7.61 26.09
N ALA A 117 27.85 7.16 26.59
CA ALA A 117 27.93 6.47 27.87
C ALA A 117 27.37 7.33 29.02
N ILE A 118 26.61 6.68 29.91
CA ILE A 118 26.13 7.28 31.15
C ILE A 118 27.17 7.00 32.23
N GLU A 119 27.56 8.03 32.98
CA GLU A 119 28.48 7.89 34.11
C GLU A 119 27.93 6.86 35.11
N ASP A 120 28.81 6.01 35.63
CA ASP A 120 28.51 4.94 36.60
C ASP A 120 27.54 3.84 36.13
N GLU A 121 27.05 3.85 34.88
CA GLU A 121 26.28 2.74 34.28
C GLU A 121 27.15 1.97 33.25
N ALA A 122 27.61 0.77 33.63
CA ALA A 122 28.34 -0.12 32.73
C ALA A 122 27.47 -0.55 31.53
N SER A 123 28.08 -0.61 30.34
CA SER A 123 27.40 -1.04 29.09
C SER A 123 26.17 -0.19 28.69
N SER A 124 26.13 1.06 29.15
CA SER A 124 25.12 2.08 28.77
C SER A 124 25.28 2.62 27.35
N ASP A 125 26.36 2.23 26.65
CA ASP A 125 26.67 2.59 25.26
C ASP A 125 26.06 1.64 24.22
N TYR A 126 25.49 0.51 24.66
CA TYR A 126 24.99 -0.54 23.79
C TYR A 126 23.49 -0.44 23.55
N ILE A 127 23.13 -0.50 22.27
CA ILE A 127 21.79 -0.80 21.76
C ILE A 127 21.93 -1.76 20.57
N ASN A 128 20.99 -2.69 20.39
CA ASN A 128 21.00 -3.61 19.25
C ASN A 128 20.48 -2.91 17.99
N GLY A 129 21.34 -2.12 17.36
CA GLY A 129 21.09 -1.48 16.07
C GLY A 129 22.39 -1.16 15.34
N ASN A 130 22.33 -1.09 14.01
CA ASN A 130 23.47 -0.81 13.14
C ASN A 130 23.13 0.32 12.17
N TYR A 131 24.13 1.15 11.86
CA TYR A 131 24.04 2.07 10.74
C TYR A 131 24.07 1.29 9.42
N ILE A 132 23.17 1.66 8.52
CA ILE A 132 23.08 1.14 7.16
C ILE A 132 23.19 2.32 6.20
N ASP A 133 23.94 2.13 5.12
CA ASP A 133 24.12 3.14 4.09
C ASP A 133 22.90 3.14 3.15
N GLY A 134 22.51 4.31 2.67
CA GLY A 134 21.51 4.48 1.64
C GLY A 134 22.13 4.80 0.29
N TYR A 135 21.27 5.07 -0.69
CA TYR A 135 21.70 5.39 -2.04
C TYR A 135 22.56 6.67 -2.07
N HIS A 136 23.88 6.53 -2.24
CA HIS A 136 24.87 7.60 -2.12
C HIS A 136 24.78 8.41 -0.80
N ARG A 137 24.33 7.77 0.29
CA ARG A 137 24.15 8.41 1.61
C ARG A 137 24.72 7.52 2.71
N PRO A 138 25.94 7.76 3.20
CA PRO A 138 26.51 6.96 4.28
C PRO A 138 25.68 7.11 5.57
N ASN A 139 25.49 6.01 6.29
CA ASN A 139 24.72 5.93 7.54
C ASN A 139 23.31 6.55 7.43
N HIS A 140 22.64 6.42 6.29
CA HIS A 140 21.32 7.03 6.08
C HIS A 140 20.24 6.41 6.97
N TYR A 141 20.38 5.14 7.33
CA TYR A 141 19.42 4.43 8.18
C TYR A 141 20.09 3.89 9.43
N ILE A 142 19.27 3.65 10.45
CA ILE A 142 19.59 2.77 11.57
C ILE A 142 18.63 1.58 11.52
N ALA A 143 19.15 0.39 11.23
CA ALA A 143 18.39 -0.85 11.34
C ALA A 143 18.51 -1.39 12.77
N THR A 144 17.41 -1.41 13.52
CA THR A 144 17.39 -1.76 14.95
C THR A 144 16.28 -2.76 15.29
N GLN A 145 16.44 -3.51 16.39
CA GLN A 145 15.39 -4.39 16.88
C GLN A 145 14.17 -3.60 17.38
N GLY A 146 13.00 -4.23 17.38
CA GLY A 146 11.82 -3.68 18.05
C GLY A 146 12.08 -3.57 19.56
N PRO A 147 11.92 -2.37 20.17
CA PRO A 147 12.22 -2.16 21.58
C PRO A 147 11.57 -3.20 22.49
N MET A 148 12.33 -3.66 23.49
CA MET A 148 11.83 -4.45 24.62
C MET A 148 11.54 -3.51 25.78
N GLN A 149 10.82 -3.98 26.79
CA GLN A 149 10.43 -3.15 27.94
C GLN A 149 11.65 -2.49 28.60
N GLU A 150 12.75 -3.24 28.68
CA GLU A 150 14.02 -2.89 29.31
C GLU A 150 14.86 -1.95 28.42
N THR A 151 14.54 -1.85 27.12
CA THR A 151 15.31 -1.07 26.14
C THR A 151 14.54 0.10 25.55
N VAL A 152 13.32 0.40 26.01
CA VAL A 152 12.53 1.56 25.53
C VAL A 152 13.30 2.87 25.77
N TYR A 153 13.92 3.01 26.93
CA TYR A 153 14.72 4.19 27.26
C TYR A 153 15.96 4.32 26.35
N ASP A 154 16.70 3.22 26.15
CA ASP A 154 17.86 3.20 25.24
C ASP A 154 17.46 3.55 23.79
N PHE A 155 16.27 3.11 23.35
CA PHE A 155 15.73 3.46 22.04
C PHE A 155 15.44 4.96 21.90
N TRP A 156 14.77 5.59 22.86
CA TRP A 156 14.55 7.05 22.81
C TRP A 156 15.85 7.85 22.96
N ARG A 157 16.81 7.35 23.75
CA ARG A 157 18.17 7.92 23.79
C ARG A 157 18.84 7.88 22.43
N MET A 158 18.73 6.78 21.71
CA MET A 158 19.24 6.65 20.34
C MET A 158 18.59 7.68 19.43
N VAL A 159 17.25 7.74 19.40
CA VAL A 159 16.48 8.67 18.56
C VAL A 159 16.90 10.13 18.83
N TRP A 160 17.06 10.51 20.10
CA TRP A 160 17.54 11.84 20.47
C TRP A 160 19.00 12.07 20.07
N HIS A 161 19.89 11.14 20.40
CA HIS A 161 21.32 11.27 20.13
C HIS A 161 21.63 11.42 18.65
N GLU A 162 20.95 10.65 17.81
CA GLU A 162 21.16 10.59 16.37
C GLU A 162 20.44 11.70 15.60
N ASN A 163 19.74 12.61 16.31
CA ASN A 163 18.92 13.66 15.70
C ASN A 163 17.89 13.10 14.69
N THR A 164 17.32 11.94 15.01
CA THR A 164 16.32 11.29 14.17
C THR A 164 15.00 12.05 14.23
N ALA A 165 14.44 12.38 13.07
CA ALA A 165 13.10 12.97 12.96
C ALA A 165 12.03 11.96 12.50
N SER A 166 12.45 10.76 12.06
CA SER A 166 11.52 9.78 11.47
C SER A 166 11.88 8.36 11.89
N ILE A 167 10.87 7.63 12.35
CA ILE A 167 10.94 6.23 12.80
C ILE A 167 10.01 5.41 11.91
N VAL A 168 10.51 4.36 11.30
CA VAL A 168 9.76 3.43 10.47
C VAL A 168 9.60 2.11 11.23
N MET A 169 8.37 1.78 11.58
CA MET A 169 7.98 0.55 12.27
C MET A 169 7.23 -0.35 11.29
N VAL A 170 7.82 -1.50 10.94
CA VAL A 170 7.27 -2.44 9.93
C VAL A 170 6.82 -3.76 10.59
N THR A 171 6.15 -3.68 11.74
CA THR A 171 5.65 -4.84 12.49
C THR A 171 4.52 -4.41 13.40
N ASN A 172 3.53 -5.27 13.61
CA ASN A 172 2.54 -5.07 14.66
C ASN A 172 3.16 -5.39 16.03
N LEU A 173 2.53 -4.92 17.12
CA LEU A 173 3.02 -5.19 18.48
C LEU A 173 2.96 -6.68 18.83
N VAL A 174 1.89 -7.35 18.41
CA VAL A 174 1.61 -8.77 18.65
C VAL A 174 1.17 -9.40 17.34
N GLU A 175 1.74 -10.57 17.01
CA GLU A 175 1.44 -11.34 15.80
C GLU A 175 1.35 -12.81 16.19
N VAL A 176 0.26 -13.50 15.83
CA VAL A 176 -0.07 -14.88 16.25
C VAL A 176 0.14 -15.12 17.77
N GLY A 177 -0.31 -14.17 18.59
CA GLY A 177 -0.18 -14.24 20.06
C GLY A 177 1.25 -14.08 20.60
N ARG A 178 2.24 -13.73 19.76
CA ARG A 178 3.62 -13.48 20.18
C ARG A 178 3.94 -11.99 20.14
N VAL A 179 4.51 -11.47 21.22
CA VAL A 179 5.00 -10.08 21.27
C VAL A 179 6.19 -9.92 20.33
N LYS A 180 6.04 -9.04 19.34
CA LYS A 180 7.08 -8.71 18.35
C LYS A 180 7.82 -7.42 18.72
N CYS A 181 7.14 -6.47 19.34
CA CYS A 181 7.67 -5.17 19.77
C CYS A 181 6.90 -4.69 21.00
N CYS A 182 7.58 -4.08 21.98
CA CYS A 182 6.87 -3.34 23.02
C CYS A 182 6.32 -2.03 22.45
N LYS A 183 5.18 -1.58 22.98
CA LYS A 183 4.68 -0.23 22.72
C LYS A 183 5.64 0.74 23.42
N TYR A 184 6.45 1.45 22.65
CA TYR A 184 7.47 2.38 23.16
C TYR A 184 7.01 3.84 23.10
N TRP A 185 5.75 4.10 22.80
CA TRP A 185 5.18 5.44 22.68
C TRP A 185 3.96 5.60 23.60
N PRO A 186 3.71 6.82 24.11
CA PRO A 186 2.57 7.11 24.96
C PRO A 186 1.28 7.33 24.15
N ASP A 187 0.14 7.24 24.84
CA ASP A 187 -1.17 7.71 24.31
C ASP A 187 -1.40 9.22 24.53
N ASP A 188 -0.64 9.82 25.46
CA ASP A 188 -0.60 11.28 25.69
C ASP A 188 0.86 11.67 25.97
N THR A 189 1.30 11.57 27.22
CA THR A 189 2.66 11.96 27.62
C THR A 189 3.28 10.90 28.51
N GLU A 190 4.55 10.54 28.26
CA GLU A 190 5.33 9.67 29.14
C GLU A 190 6.78 10.17 29.26
N ILE A 191 7.40 9.94 30.42
CA ILE A 191 8.78 10.35 30.71
C ILE A 191 9.64 9.09 30.87
N TYR A 192 10.53 8.87 29.91
CA TYR A 192 11.53 7.81 29.92
C TYR A 192 12.85 8.37 30.49
N LYS A 193 13.04 8.26 31.82
CA LYS A 193 14.10 8.92 32.60
C LYS A 193 14.21 10.44 32.31
N ASP A 194 15.14 10.86 31.46
CA ASP A 194 15.40 12.26 31.11
C ASP A 194 14.77 12.67 29.76
N ILE A 195 14.10 11.76 29.05
CA ILE A 195 13.42 12.05 27.78
C ILE A 195 11.91 12.04 28.01
N LYS A 196 11.26 13.17 27.72
CA LYS A 196 9.82 13.31 27.72
C LYS A 196 9.31 13.18 26.29
N VAL A 197 8.32 12.31 26.07
CA VAL A 197 7.67 12.10 24.78
C VAL A 197 6.20 12.44 24.93
N THR A 198 5.70 13.32 24.07
CA THR A 198 4.30 13.75 24.04
C THR A 198 3.72 13.44 22.66
N LEU A 199 2.63 12.67 22.59
CA LEU A 199 1.86 12.46 21.38
C LEU A 199 1.13 13.75 21.00
N ILE A 200 1.34 14.22 19.77
CA ILE A 200 0.71 15.43 19.23
C ILE A 200 -0.46 15.05 18.33
N GLU A 201 -0.25 14.07 17.45
CA GLU A 201 -1.23 13.70 16.43
C GLU A 201 -1.10 12.22 16.08
N THR A 202 -2.24 11.59 15.76
CA THR A 202 -2.31 10.26 15.14
C THR A 202 -3.15 10.34 13.87
N GLU A 203 -2.54 10.07 12.73
CA GLU A 203 -3.22 9.89 11.45
C GLU A 203 -3.42 8.38 11.22
N LEU A 204 -4.67 7.93 11.19
CA LEU A 204 -5.04 6.56 10.86
C LEU A 204 -5.28 6.43 9.36
N LEU A 205 -4.58 5.49 8.72
CA LEU A 205 -4.77 5.10 7.33
C LEU A 205 -5.00 3.58 7.26
N ALA A 206 -5.48 3.09 6.12
CA ALA A 206 -5.90 1.70 5.99
C ALA A 206 -4.78 0.68 6.31
N GLU A 207 -3.57 0.93 5.80
CA GLU A 207 -2.43 -0.01 5.92
C GLU A 207 -1.28 0.52 6.79
N TYR A 208 -1.40 1.73 7.32
CA TYR A 208 -0.38 2.32 8.20
C TYR A 208 -0.93 3.42 9.09
N VAL A 209 -0.20 3.70 10.17
CA VAL A 209 -0.51 4.77 11.12
C VAL A 209 0.68 5.71 11.20
N ILE A 210 0.43 7.02 11.16
CA ILE A 210 1.45 8.04 11.38
C ILE A 210 1.20 8.70 12.73
N ARG A 211 2.22 8.73 13.58
CA ARG A 211 2.17 9.42 14.88
C ARG A 211 3.20 10.52 14.92
N THR A 212 2.81 11.72 15.33
CA THR A 212 3.71 12.85 15.53
C THR A 212 3.94 13.04 17.01
N PHE A 213 5.20 13.09 17.43
CA PHE A 213 5.61 13.28 18.82
C PHE A 213 6.41 14.57 18.99
N ALA A 214 6.17 15.28 20.09
CA ALA A 214 7.09 16.27 20.62
C ALA A 214 7.99 15.59 21.65
N VAL A 215 9.30 15.61 21.42
CA VAL A 215 10.30 15.00 22.28
C VAL A 215 11.18 16.08 22.90
N GLU A 216 11.37 16.00 24.21
CA GLU A 216 12.15 16.95 25.00
C GLU A 216 13.17 16.17 25.86
N LYS A 217 14.38 16.71 26.03
CA LYS A 217 15.39 16.13 26.94
C LYS A 217 15.66 17.07 28.11
N ARG A 218 15.62 16.54 29.34
CA ARG A 218 15.83 17.32 30.57
C ARG A 218 17.18 18.04 30.53
N GLY A 219 17.15 19.35 30.75
CA GLY A 219 18.35 20.20 30.75
C GLY A 219 18.77 20.70 29.37
N ILE A 220 18.05 20.31 28.30
CA ILE A 220 18.24 20.87 26.95
C ILE A 220 16.99 21.66 26.57
N HIS A 221 17.17 22.94 26.22
CA HIS A 221 16.08 23.82 25.78
C HIS A 221 15.78 23.63 24.29
N GLU A 222 15.44 22.41 23.90
CA GLU A 222 15.10 22.03 22.54
C GLU A 222 13.91 21.06 22.57
N ILE A 223 12.94 21.29 21.69
CA ILE A 223 11.83 20.37 21.45
C ILE A 223 11.96 19.88 20.01
N ARG A 224 11.97 18.57 19.81
CA ARG A 224 12.08 17.94 18.50
C ARG A 224 10.78 17.28 18.12
N GLU A 225 10.33 17.55 16.90
CA GLU A 225 9.22 16.82 16.30
C GLU A 225 9.75 15.51 15.69
N ILE A 226 9.16 14.39 16.08
CA ILE A 226 9.55 13.06 15.62
C ILE A 226 8.31 12.33 15.12
N ARG A 227 8.36 11.84 13.89
CA ARG A 227 7.25 11.09 13.28
C ARG A 227 7.53 9.60 13.28
N GLN A 228 6.61 8.81 13.80
CA GLN A 228 6.60 7.36 13.63
C GLN A 228 5.64 6.99 12.51
N PHE A 229 6.16 6.30 11.50
CA PHE A 229 5.41 5.67 10.42
C PHE A 229 5.32 4.18 10.74
N HIS A 230 4.12 3.70 11.06
CA HIS A 230 3.88 2.31 11.46
C HIS A 230 3.09 1.59 10.37
N PHE A 231 3.76 0.77 9.56
CA PHE A 231 3.12 -0.08 8.56
C PHE A 231 2.48 -1.30 9.22
N THR A 232 1.14 -1.37 9.16
CA THR A 232 0.33 -2.40 9.82
C THR A 232 -0.11 -3.50 8.85
N GLY A 233 -0.02 -3.25 7.54
CA GLY A 233 -0.43 -4.18 6.46
C GLY A 233 0.50 -5.37 6.21
N TRP A 234 1.61 -5.53 6.95
CA TRP A 234 2.48 -6.70 6.76
C TRP A 234 1.92 -7.93 7.50
N PRO A 235 1.65 -9.06 6.81
CA PRO A 235 1.06 -10.23 7.45
C PRO A 235 2.00 -10.93 8.43
N ASP A 236 1.40 -11.66 9.37
CA ASP A 236 2.09 -12.44 10.39
C ASP A 236 3.03 -13.52 9.80
N HIS A 237 2.65 -14.09 8.65
CA HIS A 237 3.42 -15.07 7.89
C HIS A 237 3.67 -14.56 6.47
N GLY A 238 4.91 -14.76 6.00
CA GLY A 238 5.33 -14.39 4.65
C GLY A 238 5.42 -12.88 4.41
N VAL A 239 4.89 -12.46 3.26
CA VAL A 239 4.98 -11.10 2.70
C VAL A 239 3.60 -10.58 2.32
N PRO A 240 3.40 -9.25 2.20
CA PRO A 240 2.17 -8.69 1.65
C PRO A 240 1.85 -9.31 0.29
N TYR A 241 0.56 -9.57 0.03
CA TYR A 241 0.14 -10.18 -1.23
C TYR A 241 0.41 -9.24 -2.43
N HIS A 242 0.29 -7.92 -2.20
CA HIS A 242 0.58 -6.88 -3.18
C HIS A 242 1.52 -5.84 -2.58
N ALA A 243 2.39 -5.25 -3.41
CA ALA A 243 3.35 -4.24 -2.96
C ALA A 243 2.74 -2.83 -2.82
N THR A 244 1.56 -2.60 -3.38
CA THR A 244 0.92 -1.27 -3.53
C THR A 244 0.88 -0.49 -2.22
N GLY A 245 0.42 -1.11 -1.13
CA GLY A 245 0.37 -0.48 0.19
C GLY A 245 1.74 -0.07 0.74
N LEU A 246 2.73 -0.96 0.62
CA LEU A 246 4.09 -0.67 1.07
C LEU A 246 4.76 0.42 0.22
N LEU A 247 4.52 0.45 -1.09
CA LEU A 247 5.03 1.50 -1.97
C LEU A 247 4.41 2.87 -1.61
N GLY A 248 3.09 2.91 -1.35
CA GLY A 248 2.43 4.10 -0.83
C GLY A 248 3.03 4.57 0.50
N PHE A 249 3.29 3.62 1.41
CA PHE A 249 3.96 3.88 2.68
C PHE A 249 5.38 4.44 2.51
N VAL A 250 6.22 3.85 1.65
CA VAL A 250 7.58 4.35 1.35
C VAL A 250 7.53 5.80 0.83
N ARG A 251 6.60 6.11 -0.09
CA ARG A 251 6.40 7.48 -0.59
C ARG A 251 6.03 8.45 0.52
N GLN A 252 5.16 8.06 1.45
CA GLN A 252 4.81 8.89 2.61
C GLN A 252 5.99 9.12 3.55
N VAL A 253 6.81 8.10 3.81
CA VAL A 253 8.03 8.26 4.61
C VAL A 253 8.96 9.26 3.91
N LYS A 254 9.23 9.09 2.61
CA LYS A 254 10.11 10.01 1.85
C LYS A 254 9.58 11.44 1.84
N SER A 255 8.28 11.65 1.61
CA SER A 255 7.68 12.98 1.49
C SER A 255 7.60 13.73 2.81
N LYS A 256 7.33 13.03 3.92
CA LYS A 256 7.18 13.61 5.26
C LYS A 256 8.48 13.61 6.09
N SER A 257 9.56 12.99 5.62
CA SER A 257 10.87 12.99 6.30
C SER A 257 11.67 14.26 5.96
N PRO A 258 12.14 15.03 6.96
CA PRO A 258 12.91 16.25 6.71
C PRO A 258 14.34 15.95 6.22
N SER A 259 14.80 16.69 5.21
CA SER A 259 16.10 16.46 4.55
C SER A 259 17.33 16.79 5.41
N ASN A 260 17.16 17.51 6.52
CA ASN A 260 18.23 17.94 7.43
C ASN A 260 18.26 17.13 8.74
N ALA A 261 17.44 16.09 8.88
CA ALA A 261 17.48 15.21 10.03
C ALA A 261 18.64 14.20 9.94
N GLY A 262 18.94 13.58 11.08
CA GLY A 262 19.82 12.43 11.14
C GLY A 262 19.22 11.16 10.53
N PRO A 263 19.80 9.99 10.81
CA PRO A 263 19.41 8.73 10.19
C PRO A 263 17.94 8.38 10.42
N LEU A 264 17.32 7.76 9.41
CA LEU A 264 15.99 7.17 9.51
C LEU A 264 16.08 5.90 10.36
N VAL A 265 15.39 5.85 11.49
CA VAL A 265 15.38 4.65 12.34
C VAL A 265 14.35 3.68 11.78
N VAL A 266 14.78 2.51 11.31
CA VAL A 266 13.90 1.48 10.73
C VAL A 266 13.96 0.24 11.61
N HIS A 267 12.80 -0.25 12.05
CA HIS A 267 12.72 -1.47 12.86
C HIS A 267 11.50 -2.32 12.51
N CYS A 268 11.62 -3.60 12.86
CA CYS A 268 10.52 -4.55 12.91
C CYS A 268 10.60 -5.25 14.27
N SER A 269 10.57 -6.58 14.33
CA SER A 269 10.84 -7.32 15.56
C SER A 269 12.34 -7.52 15.80
N ALA A 270 13.05 -8.18 14.87
CA ALA A 270 14.49 -8.41 14.97
C ALA A 270 15.33 -7.27 14.35
N GLY A 271 14.72 -6.41 13.54
CA GLY A 271 15.42 -5.35 12.81
C GLY A 271 16.23 -5.85 11.61
N ALA A 272 15.80 -6.94 10.97
CA ALA A 272 16.56 -7.59 9.90
C ALA A 272 15.70 -7.95 8.67
N GLY A 273 14.63 -8.74 8.83
CA GLY A 273 13.77 -9.18 7.72
C GLY A 273 13.00 -8.05 7.05
N ARG A 274 11.82 -7.68 7.60
CA ARG A 274 10.97 -6.60 7.05
C ARG A 274 11.68 -5.24 7.01
N THR A 275 12.55 -4.98 8.00
CA THR A 275 13.44 -3.81 8.01
C THR A 275 14.36 -3.79 6.79
N GLY A 276 14.97 -4.93 6.44
CA GLY A 276 15.79 -5.05 5.24
C GLY A 276 14.97 -4.85 3.97
N CYS A 277 13.77 -5.44 3.87
CA CYS A 277 12.90 -5.22 2.73
C CYS A 277 12.60 -3.73 2.50
N PHE A 278 12.21 -3.01 3.56
CA PHE A 278 11.95 -1.58 3.47
C PHE A 278 13.17 -0.81 2.95
N ILE A 279 14.35 -1.04 3.56
CA ILE A 279 15.58 -0.31 3.18
C ILE A 279 16.00 -0.63 1.74
N VAL A 280 15.95 -1.90 1.32
CA VAL A 280 16.33 -2.28 -0.05
C VAL A 280 15.39 -1.65 -1.06
N ILE A 281 14.07 -1.72 -0.83
CA ILE A 281 13.09 -1.08 -1.72
C ILE A 281 13.38 0.42 -1.79
N ASP A 282 13.58 1.10 -0.66
CA ASP A 282 13.84 2.54 -0.61
C ASP A 282 15.06 2.95 -1.45
N ILE A 283 16.18 2.23 -1.29
CA ILE A 283 17.44 2.44 -2.03
C ILE A 283 17.26 2.13 -3.52
N MET A 284 16.62 1.02 -3.86
CA MET A 284 16.47 0.58 -5.25
C MET A 284 15.51 1.47 -6.04
N LEU A 285 14.51 2.07 -5.39
CA LEU A 285 13.67 3.08 -6.03
C LEU A 285 14.48 4.34 -6.38
N ASP A 286 15.39 4.78 -5.50
CA ASP A 286 16.28 5.92 -5.81
C ASP A 286 17.24 5.58 -6.97
N MET A 287 17.77 4.35 -7.01
CA MET A 287 18.65 3.89 -8.09
C MET A 287 17.91 3.78 -9.42
N ALA A 288 16.70 3.21 -9.41
CA ALA A 288 15.86 3.10 -10.60
C ALA A 288 15.53 4.47 -11.20
N GLU A 289 15.17 5.43 -10.35
CA GLU A 289 14.83 6.80 -10.78
C GLU A 289 16.03 7.54 -11.37
N ARG A 290 17.21 7.41 -10.75
CA ARG A 290 18.40 8.20 -11.11
C ARG A 290 19.25 7.58 -12.22
N GLU A 291 19.37 6.26 -12.25
CA GLU A 291 20.30 5.56 -13.15
C GLU A 291 19.58 4.64 -14.15
N GLY A 292 18.26 4.42 -14.01
CA GLY A 292 17.51 3.52 -14.90
C GLY A 292 17.88 2.05 -14.74
N VAL A 293 18.52 1.69 -13.63
CA VAL A 293 18.95 0.32 -13.28
C VAL A 293 18.62 0.02 -11.81
N VAL A 294 18.63 -1.26 -11.44
CA VAL A 294 18.48 -1.74 -10.06
C VAL A 294 19.49 -2.84 -9.77
N ASP A 295 20.06 -2.86 -8.56
CA ASP A 295 21.07 -3.84 -8.13
C ASP A 295 20.68 -4.45 -6.77
N ILE A 296 19.61 -5.25 -6.79
CA ILE A 296 18.95 -5.76 -5.59
C ILE A 296 19.86 -6.74 -4.84
N TYR A 297 20.53 -7.64 -5.57
CA TYR A 297 21.44 -8.62 -5.00
C TYR A 297 22.60 -7.98 -4.24
N ASN A 298 23.35 -7.06 -4.89
CA ASN A 298 24.48 -6.43 -4.22
C ASN A 298 23.99 -5.51 -3.09
N CYS A 299 22.84 -4.84 -3.23
CA CYS A 299 22.26 -4.07 -2.13
C CYS A 299 22.02 -4.94 -0.88
N VAL A 300 21.37 -6.10 -1.03
CA VAL A 300 21.16 -7.03 0.10
C VAL A 300 22.49 -7.53 0.67
N ARG A 301 23.46 -7.84 -0.19
CA ARG A 301 24.81 -8.25 0.23
C ARG A 301 25.47 -7.18 1.10
N GLU A 302 25.47 -5.92 0.68
CA GLU A 302 26.06 -4.81 1.42
C GLU A 302 25.34 -4.59 2.76
N LEU A 303 24.00 -4.68 2.78
CA LEU A 303 23.23 -4.65 4.02
C LEU A 303 23.65 -5.76 4.99
N ARG A 304 23.87 -6.98 4.51
CA ARG A 304 24.33 -8.12 5.32
C ARG A 304 25.76 -7.96 5.86
N LEU A 305 26.60 -7.16 5.21
CA LEU A 305 27.93 -6.81 5.76
C LEU A 305 27.80 -5.87 6.97
N ARG A 306 26.78 -5.01 6.99
CA ARG A 306 26.57 -4.02 8.06
C ARG A 306 25.73 -4.56 9.21
N ARG A 307 24.77 -5.45 8.96
CA ARG A 307 23.93 -6.08 10.00
C ARG A 307 23.59 -7.52 9.62
N VAL A 308 23.59 -8.41 10.61
CA VAL A 308 23.35 -9.84 10.40
C VAL A 308 21.96 -10.12 9.80
N ASN A 309 21.91 -11.00 8.81
CA ASN A 309 20.69 -11.57 8.23
C ASN A 309 19.67 -10.53 7.71
N MET A 310 20.11 -9.40 7.17
CA MET A 310 19.20 -8.48 6.46
C MET A 310 18.52 -9.21 5.29
N VAL A 311 17.19 -9.06 5.19
CA VAL A 311 16.31 -9.87 4.31
C VAL A 311 16.40 -11.37 4.66
N GLN A 312 15.49 -11.82 5.53
CA GLN A 312 15.61 -13.08 6.28
C GLN A 312 14.99 -14.30 5.60
N THR A 313 14.19 -14.12 4.55
CA THR A 313 13.60 -15.24 3.81
C THR A 313 13.69 -15.03 2.30
N GLU A 314 13.64 -16.12 1.54
CA GLU A 314 13.52 -16.09 0.09
C GLU A 314 12.25 -15.33 -0.34
N GLU A 315 11.12 -15.58 0.31
CA GLU A 315 9.86 -14.88 0.03
C GLU A 315 10.00 -13.35 0.14
N GLN A 316 10.75 -12.86 1.13
CA GLN A 316 11.08 -11.43 1.28
C GLN A 316 11.94 -10.92 0.14
N TYR A 317 12.91 -11.72 -0.32
CA TYR A 317 13.79 -11.37 -1.43
C TYR A 317 13.02 -11.28 -2.75
N VAL A 318 12.13 -12.24 -3.02
CA VAL A 318 11.22 -12.22 -4.19
C VAL A 318 10.28 -11.02 -4.11
N PHE A 319 9.71 -10.75 -2.95
CA PHE A 319 8.78 -9.63 -2.76
C PHE A 319 9.45 -8.27 -3.02
N ILE A 320 10.73 -8.08 -2.66
CA ILE A 320 11.47 -6.86 -2.99
C ILE A 320 11.51 -6.64 -4.51
N HIS A 321 11.79 -7.69 -5.28
CA HIS A 321 11.80 -7.63 -6.75
C HIS A 321 10.43 -7.26 -7.30
N ASP A 322 9.37 -7.90 -6.81
CA ASP A 322 7.99 -7.62 -7.23
C ASP A 322 7.57 -6.19 -6.89
N ALA A 323 7.98 -5.67 -5.72
CA ALA A 323 7.69 -4.30 -5.30
C ALA A 323 8.39 -3.26 -6.18
N ILE A 324 9.67 -3.48 -6.50
CA ILE A 324 10.44 -2.59 -7.38
C ILE A 324 9.87 -2.63 -8.80
N LEU A 325 9.53 -3.82 -9.31
CA LEU A 325 8.89 -3.97 -10.61
C LEU A 325 7.56 -3.22 -10.67
N GLU A 326 6.70 -3.40 -9.66
CA GLU A 326 5.43 -2.68 -9.59
C GLU A 326 5.65 -1.16 -9.61
N ALA A 327 6.58 -0.66 -8.80
CA ALA A 327 6.90 0.77 -8.77
C ALA A 327 7.42 1.29 -10.11
N CYS A 328 8.29 0.54 -10.78
CA CYS A 328 8.84 0.91 -12.10
C CYS A 328 7.78 0.89 -13.20
N LEU A 329 6.85 -0.08 -13.18
CA LEU A 329 5.77 -0.15 -14.17
C LEU A 329 4.71 0.93 -13.94
N CYS A 330 4.39 1.24 -12.68
CA CYS A 330 3.33 2.17 -12.33
C CYS A 330 3.79 3.64 -12.35
N GLY A 331 5.05 3.91 -11.97
CA GLY A 331 5.56 5.27 -11.79
C GLY A 331 4.98 6.00 -10.57
N ASP A 332 5.28 7.29 -10.48
CA ASP A 332 4.65 8.22 -9.53
C ASP A 332 3.48 8.94 -10.20
N THR A 333 2.27 8.64 -9.74
CA THR A 333 1.00 9.13 -10.26
C THR A 333 0.30 10.10 -9.30
N SER A 334 0.97 10.45 -8.19
CA SER A 334 0.44 11.40 -7.21
C SER A 334 0.50 12.83 -7.74
N ILE A 335 -0.61 13.55 -7.61
CA ILE A 335 -0.76 14.94 -8.09
C ILE A 335 -1.16 15.81 -6.92
N ALA A 336 -0.41 16.89 -6.66
CA ALA A 336 -0.78 17.87 -5.64
C ALA A 336 -2.14 18.50 -5.95
N ALA A 337 -2.98 18.74 -4.93
CA ALA A 337 -4.33 19.31 -5.09
C ALA A 337 -4.35 20.60 -5.92
N SER A 338 -3.33 21.45 -5.78
CA SER A 338 -3.17 22.70 -6.53
C SER A 338 -2.91 22.50 -8.03
N GLN A 339 -2.45 21.32 -8.45
CA GLN A 339 -2.03 21.00 -9.81
C GLN A 339 -3.00 20.09 -10.55
N VAL A 340 -3.99 19.49 -9.86
CA VAL A 340 -4.93 18.52 -10.47
C VAL A 340 -5.58 19.06 -11.74
N ARG A 341 -5.99 20.34 -11.75
CA ARG A 341 -6.62 20.99 -12.92
C ARG A 341 -5.69 21.05 -14.12
N SER A 342 -4.44 21.50 -13.93
CA SER A 342 -3.48 21.63 -15.03
C SER A 342 -3.02 20.26 -15.53
N VAL A 343 -2.70 19.34 -14.60
CA VAL A 343 -2.21 18.01 -14.96
C VAL A 343 -3.29 17.22 -15.69
N TYR A 344 -4.55 17.21 -15.21
CA TYR A 344 -5.64 16.53 -15.91
C TYR A 344 -5.89 17.08 -17.31
N TYR A 345 -5.78 18.41 -17.50
CA TYR A 345 -5.91 19.01 -18.82
C TYR A 345 -4.83 18.53 -19.79
N GLU A 346 -3.57 18.51 -19.35
CA GLU A 346 -2.45 17.99 -20.15
C GLU A 346 -2.59 16.49 -20.42
N MET A 347 -2.99 15.70 -19.43
CA MET A 347 -3.17 14.25 -19.57
C MET A 347 -4.22 13.86 -20.62
N ASN A 348 -5.20 14.73 -20.87
CA ASN A 348 -6.25 14.52 -21.86
C ASN A 348 -5.87 14.96 -23.28
N LYS A 349 -4.76 15.67 -23.47
CA LYS A 349 -4.32 16.04 -24.82
C LYS A 349 -4.00 14.78 -25.62
N VAL A 350 -4.58 14.71 -26.81
CA VAL A 350 -4.35 13.61 -27.75
C VAL A 350 -3.17 13.99 -28.63
N ASP A 351 -2.15 13.13 -28.63
CA ASP A 351 -1.07 13.19 -29.59
C ASP A 351 -1.62 12.85 -30.99
N PRO A 352 -1.53 13.77 -31.97
CA PRO A 352 -2.03 13.53 -33.33
C PRO A 352 -1.34 12.38 -34.06
N GLN A 353 -0.10 12.04 -33.70
CA GLN A 353 0.66 10.97 -34.37
C GLN A 353 0.26 9.59 -33.86
N THR A 354 0.12 9.43 -32.55
CA THR A 354 -0.17 8.13 -31.92
C THR A 354 -1.66 7.90 -31.65
N ASN A 355 -2.49 8.94 -31.77
CA ASN A 355 -3.91 8.94 -31.37
C ASN A 355 -4.12 8.40 -29.94
N SER A 356 -3.18 8.77 -29.07
CA SER A 356 -3.15 8.40 -27.66
C SER A 356 -3.00 9.63 -26.77
N SER A 357 -3.38 9.49 -25.51
CA SER A 357 -3.24 10.52 -24.48
C SER A 357 -2.65 9.91 -23.23
N GLN A 358 -2.03 10.71 -22.37
CA GLN A 358 -1.38 10.20 -21.16
C GLN A 358 -2.36 9.43 -20.27
N ILE A 359 -3.60 9.92 -20.10
CA ILE A 359 -4.62 9.22 -19.32
C ILE A 359 -5.02 7.85 -19.92
N LYS A 360 -4.94 7.71 -21.25
CA LYS A 360 -5.20 6.46 -21.94
C LYS A 360 -4.05 5.48 -21.73
N GLU A 361 -2.80 5.94 -21.76
CA GLU A 361 -1.63 5.12 -21.42
C GLU A 361 -1.63 4.71 -19.95
N GLU A 362 -1.96 5.62 -19.04
CA GLU A 362 -2.06 5.35 -17.62
C GLU A 362 -3.12 4.27 -17.33
N PHE A 363 -4.29 4.35 -17.95
CA PHE A 363 -5.31 3.29 -17.83
C PHE A 363 -4.87 1.97 -18.47
N ARG A 364 -4.08 2.00 -19.55
CA ARG A 364 -3.49 0.79 -20.14
C ARG A 364 -2.47 0.15 -19.19
N THR A 365 -1.61 0.94 -18.57
CA THR A 365 -0.68 0.48 -17.53
C THR A 365 -1.47 -0.16 -16.40
N LEU A 366 -2.55 0.49 -15.93
CA LEU A 366 -3.41 -0.06 -14.89
C LEU A 366 -3.97 -1.44 -15.28
N ASN A 367 -4.45 -1.61 -16.51
CA ASN A 367 -4.92 -2.91 -17.02
C ASN A 367 -3.79 -3.96 -17.06
N MET A 368 -2.58 -3.57 -17.45
CA MET A 368 -1.43 -4.46 -17.52
C MET A 368 -0.97 -4.94 -16.14
N VAL A 369 -0.99 -4.06 -15.12
CA VAL A 369 -0.57 -4.39 -13.74
C VAL A 369 -1.73 -4.94 -12.89
N THR A 370 -2.94 -5.04 -13.45
CA THR A 370 -4.08 -5.64 -12.75
C THR A 370 -3.85 -7.14 -12.60
N PRO A 371 -3.90 -7.69 -11.37
CA PRO A 371 -3.69 -9.12 -11.15
C PRO A 371 -4.71 -9.96 -11.92
N THR A 372 -4.22 -10.96 -12.65
CA THR A 372 -5.08 -12.00 -13.23
C THR A 372 -5.37 -13.04 -12.16
N LEU A 373 -6.65 -13.28 -11.87
CA LEU A 373 -7.04 -14.32 -10.91
C LEU A 373 -6.96 -15.69 -11.55
N ARG A 374 -6.32 -16.62 -10.84
CA ARG A 374 -6.29 -18.04 -11.21
C ARG A 374 -7.46 -18.76 -10.56
N VAL A 375 -7.73 -19.98 -11.02
CA VAL A 375 -8.84 -20.81 -10.52
C VAL A 375 -8.68 -21.07 -9.02
N GLU A 376 -7.45 -21.32 -8.57
CA GLU A 376 -7.09 -21.51 -7.17
C GLU A 376 -7.34 -20.27 -6.29
N ASP A 377 -7.31 -19.06 -6.87
CA ASP A 377 -7.52 -17.83 -6.13
C ASP A 377 -9.02 -17.58 -5.85
N CYS A 378 -9.93 -18.33 -6.50
CA CYS A 378 -11.39 -18.24 -6.38
C CYS A 378 -12.03 -19.59 -6.02
N SER A 379 -11.29 -20.47 -5.36
CA SER A 379 -11.67 -21.86 -5.13
C SER A 379 -13.00 -21.99 -4.37
N ILE A 380 -13.29 -21.09 -3.44
CA ILE A 380 -14.51 -21.11 -2.62
C ILE A 380 -15.74 -20.71 -3.45
N ALA A 381 -15.60 -19.67 -4.26
CA ALA A 381 -16.66 -19.21 -5.16
C ALA A 381 -17.02 -20.27 -6.22
N LEU A 382 -16.04 -21.10 -6.59
CA LEU A 382 -16.16 -22.17 -7.58
C LEU A 382 -16.70 -23.51 -7.03
N LEU A 383 -16.98 -23.62 -5.73
CA LEU A 383 -17.60 -24.82 -5.19
C LEU A 383 -19.00 -25.02 -5.81
N PRO A 384 -19.40 -26.25 -6.19
CA PRO A 384 -20.68 -26.48 -6.86
C PRO A 384 -21.91 -25.91 -6.14
N ARG A 385 -21.90 -25.96 -4.80
CA ARG A 385 -22.97 -25.38 -3.95
C ARG A 385 -23.09 -23.85 -4.00
N ASN A 386 -22.08 -23.16 -4.53
CA ASN A 386 -22.01 -21.71 -4.61
C ASN A 386 -22.26 -21.18 -6.03
N HIS A 387 -22.33 -22.05 -7.05
CA HIS A 387 -22.50 -21.63 -8.45
C HIS A 387 -23.75 -20.78 -8.66
N GLU A 388 -24.89 -21.21 -8.12
CA GLU A 388 -26.16 -20.49 -8.23
C GLU A 388 -26.20 -19.19 -7.43
N LYS A 389 -25.17 -18.89 -6.63
CA LYS A 389 -25.04 -17.64 -5.86
C LYS A 389 -24.20 -16.59 -6.60
N ASN A 390 -23.62 -16.94 -7.74
CA ASN A 390 -22.83 -16.06 -8.59
C ASN A 390 -23.65 -15.64 -9.79
N ARG A 391 -23.72 -14.33 -10.05
CA ARG A 391 -24.37 -13.80 -11.26
C ARG A 391 -23.57 -14.13 -12.52
N CYS A 392 -22.24 -14.05 -12.42
CA CYS A 392 -21.32 -14.31 -13.50
C CYS A 392 -20.11 -15.07 -12.97
N MET A 393 -19.75 -16.18 -13.63
CA MET A 393 -18.60 -17.00 -13.24
C MET A 393 -17.26 -16.38 -13.64
N ASP A 394 -17.27 -15.36 -14.51
CA ASP A 394 -16.07 -14.60 -14.89
C ASP A 394 -15.79 -13.45 -13.90
N VAL A 395 -16.73 -13.17 -12.99
CA VAL A 395 -16.64 -12.05 -12.04
C VAL A 395 -16.74 -12.57 -10.61
N LEU A 396 -15.75 -13.35 -10.21
CA LEU A 396 -15.66 -13.93 -8.87
C LEU A 396 -14.78 -13.07 -7.95
N PRO A 397 -15.12 -12.98 -6.66
CA PRO A 397 -14.21 -12.44 -5.66
C PRO A 397 -13.08 -13.45 -5.38
N PRO A 398 -11.84 -12.99 -5.14
CA PRO A 398 -10.78 -13.85 -4.63
C PRO A 398 -11.07 -14.32 -3.21
N ASP A 399 -10.64 -15.52 -2.87
CA ASP A 399 -10.86 -16.15 -1.56
C ASP A 399 -10.32 -15.30 -0.40
N ARG A 400 -9.18 -14.63 -0.60
CA ARG A 400 -8.56 -13.73 0.40
C ARG A 400 -9.40 -12.50 0.75
N CYS A 401 -10.34 -12.11 -0.12
CA CYS A 401 -11.17 -10.92 0.04
C CYS A 401 -12.61 -11.27 0.48
N LEU A 402 -12.95 -12.55 0.58
CA LEU A 402 -14.32 -12.98 0.83
C LEU A 402 -14.80 -12.61 2.25
N PRO A 403 -15.99 -11.99 2.38
CA PRO A 403 -16.69 -11.97 3.65
C PRO A 403 -17.40 -13.31 3.88
N PHE A 404 -17.06 -13.98 4.99
CA PHE A 404 -17.73 -15.21 5.41
C PHE A 404 -18.91 -14.90 6.33
N LEU A 405 -20.11 -15.33 5.92
CA LEU A 405 -21.31 -15.18 6.73
C LEU A 405 -21.28 -16.11 7.94
N ILE A 406 -21.75 -15.61 9.07
CA ILE A 406 -21.86 -16.39 10.31
C ILE A 406 -22.95 -17.43 10.10
N THR A 407 -22.62 -18.71 10.27
CA THR A 407 -23.57 -19.83 10.17
C THR A 407 -24.04 -20.24 11.55
N ILE A 408 -25.36 -20.44 11.69
CA ILE A 408 -26.01 -20.99 12.88
C ILE A 408 -26.61 -22.34 12.48
N ASP A 409 -26.81 -23.25 13.44
CA ASP A 409 -27.37 -24.60 13.22
C ASP A 409 -28.52 -24.62 12.20
N GLY A 410 -28.33 -25.37 11.11
CA GLY A 410 -29.28 -25.50 10.01
C GLY A 410 -29.00 -24.61 8.78
N GLU A 411 -28.09 -23.64 8.85
CA GLU A 411 -27.66 -22.86 7.68
C GLU A 411 -26.55 -23.56 6.90
N SER A 412 -26.80 -23.86 5.63
CA SER A 412 -25.90 -24.69 4.82
C SER A 412 -24.75 -23.93 4.13
N SER A 413 -24.74 -22.59 4.17
CA SER A 413 -23.76 -21.79 3.43
C SER A 413 -23.33 -20.52 4.18
N ASN A 414 -22.01 -20.31 4.22
CA ASN A 414 -21.33 -19.10 4.67
C ASN A 414 -20.86 -18.20 3.50
N TYR A 415 -21.14 -18.57 2.25
CA TYR A 415 -20.70 -17.84 1.06
C TYR A 415 -21.70 -16.82 0.55
N ILE A 416 -21.18 -15.67 0.11
CA ILE A 416 -21.83 -14.64 -0.72
C ILE A 416 -20.80 -14.05 -1.70
N ASN A 417 -21.21 -13.72 -2.94
CA ASN A 417 -20.33 -13.06 -3.91
C ASN A 417 -20.15 -11.58 -3.55
N ALA A 418 -19.15 -11.32 -2.71
CA ALA A 418 -18.76 -10.00 -2.27
C ALA A 418 -17.25 -9.97 -1.97
N ALA A 419 -16.66 -8.78 -1.92
CA ALA A 419 -15.26 -8.58 -1.57
C ALA A 419 -15.11 -7.43 -0.57
N LEU A 420 -14.34 -7.67 0.49
CA LEU A 420 -13.90 -6.65 1.43
C LEU A 420 -12.84 -5.77 0.78
N MET A 421 -12.97 -4.46 0.96
CA MET A 421 -12.03 -3.49 0.41
C MET A 421 -11.80 -2.35 1.39
N ASP A 422 -10.58 -1.87 1.37
CA ASP A 422 -10.17 -0.74 2.19
C ASP A 422 -10.61 0.58 1.54
N SER A 423 -10.89 1.58 2.37
CA SER A 423 -10.83 2.97 1.92
C SER A 423 -9.40 3.48 2.04
N TYR A 424 -9.22 4.79 1.99
CA TYR A 424 -7.92 5.37 2.24
C TYR A 424 -7.60 5.44 3.73
N VAL A 425 -8.60 5.77 4.56
CA VAL A 425 -8.41 5.91 6.01
C VAL A 425 -8.73 4.67 6.83
N GLN A 426 -9.53 3.74 6.28
CA GLN A 426 -10.10 2.64 7.07
C GLN A 426 -9.96 1.27 6.37
N PRO A 427 -9.44 0.24 7.06
CA PRO A 427 -9.41 -1.11 6.52
C PRO A 427 -10.82 -1.73 6.46
N SER A 428 -11.10 -2.45 5.38
CA SER A 428 -12.40 -3.09 5.12
C SER A 428 -13.59 -2.14 5.24
N ALA A 429 -13.43 -0.87 4.84
CA ALA A 429 -14.48 0.15 4.87
C ALA A 429 -15.64 -0.19 3.93
N PHE A 430 -15.34 -0.82 2.79
CA PHE A 430 -16.32 -1.19 1.78
C PHE A 430 -16.53 -2.70 1.73
N ILE A 431 -17.77 -3.08 1.42
CA ILE A 431 -18.09 -4.42 0.94
C ILE A 431 -18.71 -4.30 -0.44
N VAL A 432 -17.96 -4.68 -1.47
CA VAL A 432 -18.42 -4.58 -2.85
C VAL A 432 -19.07 -5.89 -3.26
N THR A 433 -20.31 -5.84 -3.71
CA THR A 433 -21.10 -7.03 -4.07
C THR A 433 -21.84 -6.83 -5.39
N GLN A 434 -22.15 -7.93 -6.05
CA GLN A 434 -23.13 -7.94 -7.14
C GLN A 434 -24.52 -7.57 -6.61
N HIS A 435 -25.43 -7.21 -7.53
CA HIS A 435 -26.84 -7.14 -7.23
C HIS A 435 -27.29 -8.46 -6.58
N PRO A 436 -28.04 -8.42 -5.47
CA PRO A 436 -28.62 -9.62 -4.89
C PRO A 436 -29.35 -10.43 -5.96
N LEU A 437 -29.28 -11.75 -5.87
CA LEU A 437 -30.10 -12.66 -6.66
C LEU A 437 -31.32 -13.04 -5.81
N PRO A 438 -32.44 -13.50 -6.41
CA PRO A 438 -33.62 -13.93 -5.65
C PRO A 438 -33.30 -14.94 -4.53
N ASN A 439 -32.36 -15.85 -4.77
CA ASN A 439 -31.89 -16.85 -3.81
C ASN A 439 -30.82 -16.34 -2.82
N THR A 440 -30.29 -15.13 -2.99
CA THR A 440 -29.25 -14.55 -2.12
C THR A 440 -29.71 -13.30 -1.34
N VAL A 441 -30.97 -12.86 -1.46
CA VAL A 441 -31.49 -11.71 -0.68
C VAL A 441 -31.31 -11.90 0.84
N LYS A 442 -31.57 -13.12 1.34
CA LYS A 442 -31.32 -13.47 2.74
C LYS A 442 -29.84 -13.29 3.11
N ASP A 443 -28.95 -13.82 2.28
CA ASP A 443 -27.50 -13.77 2.49
C ASP A 443 -26.97 -12.32 2.42
N PHE A 444 -27.57 -11.47 1.59
CA PHE A 444 -27.26 -10.04 1.51
C PHE A 444 -27.57 -9.31 2.82
N TRP A 445 -28.75 -9.54 3.43
CA TRP A 445 -29.03 -8.92 4.73
C TRP A 445 -28.23 -9.53 5.88
N ARG A 446 -27.86 -10.82 5.79
CA ARG A 446 -26.89 -11.42 6.72
C ARG A 446 -25.54 -10.72 6.63
N LEU A 447 -25.03 -10.47 5.41
CA LEU A 447 -23.79 -9.73 5.19
C LEU A 447 -23.83 -8.37 5.89
N VAL A 448 -24.92 -7.60 5.70
CA VAL A 448 -25.10 -6.28 6.32
C VAL A 448 -25.03 -6.37 7.86
N LEU A 449 -25.68 -7.36 8.47
CA LEU A 449 -25.65 -7.55 9.93
C LEU A 449 -24.32 -8.06 10.47
N ASP A 450 -23.77 -9.11 9.84
CA ASP A 450 -22.57 -9.83 10.29
C ASP A 450 -21.32 -8.95 10.21
N TYR A 451 -21.27 -8.03 9.24
CA TYR A 451 -20.14 -7.12 9.04
C TYR A 451 -20.40 -5.70 9.55
N HIS A 452 -21.44 -5.50 10.35
CA HIS A 452 -21.78 -4.21 10.98
C HIS A 452 -21.87 -3.07 9.96
N CYS A 453 -22.51 -3.34 8.81
CA CYS A 453 -22.74 -2.33 7.80
C CYS A 453 -23.87 -1.39 8.24
N THR A 454 -23.66 -0.10 8.03
CA THR A 454 -24.56 1.00 8.38
C THR A 454 -25.10 1.70 7.15
N SER A 455 -24.41 1.56 6.01
CA SER A 455 -24.79 2.14 4.72
C SER A 455 -24.86 1.09 3.63
N ILE A 456 -25.80 1.26 2.70
CA ILE A 456 -25.89 0.50 1.45
C ILE A 456 -25.97 1.49 0.29
N VAL A 457 -25.11 1.36 -0.71
CA VAL A 457 -25.12 2.19 -1.92
C VAL A 457 -25.51 1.34 -3.12
N MET A 458 -26.64 1.69 -3.73
CA MET A 458 -27.18 1.06 -4.94
C MET A 458 -26.99 2.01 -6.13
N LEU A 459 -26.13 1.64 -7.08
CA LEU A 459 -25.69 2.54 -8.17
C LEU A 459 -26.48 2.37 -9.48
N ASN A 460 -27.72 1.89 -9.39
CA ASN A 460 -28.58 1.60 -10.53
C ASN A 460 -30.03 2.03 -10.23
N ASP A 461 -30.76 2.39 -11.29
CA ASP A 461 -32.21 2.47 -11.26
C ASP A 461 -32.84 1.07 -11.14
N VAL A 462 -34.09 0.99 -10.68
CA VAL A 462 -34.86 -0.26 -10.69
C VAL A 462 -35.19 -0.60 -12.14
N ASP A 463 -34.43 -1.55 -12.70
CA ASP A 463 -34.60 -1.99 -14.09
C ASP A 463 -35.91 -2.77 -14.30
N PRO A 464 -36.70 -2.45 -15.34
CA PRO A 464 -37.84 -3.27 -15.78
C PRO A 464 -37.52 -4.77 -15.96
N ALA A 465 -36.28 -5.13 -16.31
CA ALA A 465 -35.85 -6.52 -16.44
C ALA A 465 -35.62 -7.24 -15.08
N GLN A 466 -35.79 -6.53 -13.95
CA GLN A 466 -35.67 -7.05 -12.58
C GLN A 466 -34.34 -7.80 -12.30
N LEU A 467 -33.25 -7.37 -12.95
CA LEU A 467 -31.92 -7.98 -12.75
C LEU A 467 -31.43 -7.87 -11.30
N CYS A 468 -31.88 -6.84 -10.59
CA CYS A 468 -31.84 -6.75 -9.14
C CYS A 468 -33.26 -6.92 -8.60
N PRO A 469 -33.57 -7.97 -7.83
CA PRO A 469 -34.83 -8.03 -7.12
C PRO A 469 -34.86 -6.91 -6.08
N GLN A 470 -36.06 -6.39 -5.81
CA GLN A 470 -36.27 -5.51 -4.68
C GLN A 470 -36.02 -6.31 -3.40
N TYR A 471 -34.92 -6.02 -2.72
CA TYR A 471 -34.50 -6.71 -1.50
C TYR A 471 -35.01 -6.03 -0.22
N TRP A 472 -35.80 -4.96 -0.32
CA TRP A 472 -36.27 -4.15 0.80
C TRP A 472 -37.81 -4.02 0.84
N PRO A 473 -38.40 -3.80 2.02
CA PRO A 473 -39.81 -3.42 2.15
C PRO A 473 -40.07 -1.96 1.76
N GLU A 474 -41.21 -1.67 1.12
CA GLU A 474 -41.70 -0.28 0.98
C GLU A 474 -42.48 0.18 2.20
N ASN A 475 -43.07 -0.76 2.96
CA ASN A 475 -43.76 -0.51 4.20
C ASN A 475 -43.68 -1.72 5.14
N GLY A 476 -43.83 -1.48 6.44
CA GLY A 476 -43.85 -2.54 7.45
C GLY A 476 -42.56 -3.35 7.51
N VAL A 477 -42.71 -4.66 7.76
CA VAL A 477 -41.59 -5.58 8.02
C VAL A 477 -41.60 -6.71 7.00
N HIS A 478 -40.48 -6.91 6.30
CA HIS A 478 -40.22 -8.09 5.49
C HIS A 478 -39.35 -9.09 6.26
N ARG A 479 -39.63 -10.39 6.08
CA ARG A 479 -38.91 -11.48 6.75
C ARG A 479 -38.18 -12.34 5.73
N HIS A 480 -36.87 -12.47 5.90
CA HIS A 480 -36.00 -13.34 5.11
C HIS A 480 -35.42 -14.42 6.02
N GLY A 481 -36.19 -15.47 6.28
CA GLY A 481 -35.88 -16.42 7.34
C GLY A 481 -35.89 -15.75 8.72
N PRO A 482 -34.80 -15.83 9.52
CA PRO A 482 -34.73 -15.17 10.82
C PRO A 482 -34.44 -13.66 10.73
N ILE A 483 -34.07 -13.16 9.55
CA ILE A 483 -33.76 -11.75 9.35
C ILE A 483 -35.05 -10.96 9.14
N GLN A 484 -35.23 -9.91 9.92
CA GLN A 484 -36.32 -8.96 9.80
C GLN A 484 -35.76 -7.62 9.32
N VAL A 485 -36.38 -7.08 8.29
CA VAL A 485 -36.05 -5.77 7.72
C VAL A 485 -37.32 -4.94 7.82
N GLU A 486 -37.28 -3.90 8.64
CA GLU A 486 -38.39 -2.97 8.87
C GLU A 486 -38.10 -1.66 8.15
N PHE A 487 -39.05 -1.19 7.34
CA PHE A 487 -39.01 0.14 6.76
C PHE A 487 -39.28 1.19 7.84
N VAL A 488 -38.39 2.19 7.94
CA VAL A 488 -38.53 3.28 8.93
C VAL A 488 -38.92 4.58 8.24
N SER A 489 -38.16 5.00 7.23
CA SER A 489 -38.43 6.22 6.47
C SER A 489 -37.78 6.18 5.10
N ALA A 490 -38.24 7.05 4.21
CA ALA A 490 -37.60 7.34 2.94
C ALA A 490 -37.62 8.83 2.66
N ASP A 491 -36.61 9.29 1.94
CA ASP A 491 -36.49 10.63 1.42
C ASP A 491 -35.99 10.59 -0.03
N LEU A 492 -36.33 11.60 -0.82
CA LEU A 492 -35.86 11.76 -2.19
C LEU A 492 -35.25 13.14 -2.33
N GLU A 493 -33.94 13.19 -2.59
CA GLU A 493 -33.21 14.41 -2.82
C GLU A 493 -32.55 14.39 -4.20
N GLU A 494 -33.10 15.16 -5.15
CA GLU A 494 -32.69 15.17 -6.55
C GLU A 494 -32.76 13.78 -7.20
N ASP A 495 -31.61 13.14 -7.40
CA ASP A 495 -31.40 11.82 -8.01
C ASP A 495 -30.90 10.78 -6.99
N ILE A 496 -31.06 11.05 -5.69
CA ILE A 496 -30.74 10.10 -4.61
C ILE A 496 -32.02 9.78 -3.83
N ILE A 497 -32.40 8.50 -3.82
CA ILE A 497 -33.40 8.00 -2.87
C ILE A 497 -32.68 7.46 -1.65
N SER A 498 -32.99 8.01 -0.48
CA SER A 498 -32.52 7.52 0.81
C SER A 498 -33.62 6.72 1.50
N ARG A 499 -33.30 5.53 2.03
CA ARG A 499 -34.23 4.71 2.81
C ARG A 499 -33.58 4.25 4.09
N ILE A 500 -34.24 4.44 5.21
CA ILE A 500 -33.78 3.97 6.52
C ILE A 500 -34.52 2.68 6.87
N PHE A 501 -33.75 1.67 7.22
CA PHE A 501 -34.25 0.38 7.67
C PHE A 501 -33.79 0.08 9.09
N ARG A 502 -34.66 -0.57 9.87
CA ARG A 502 -34.27 -1.27 11.09
C ARG A 502 -34.12 -2.74 10.78
N ILE A 503 -32.94 -3.29 11.00
CA ILE A 503 -32.63 -4.70 10.72
C ILE A 503 -32.33 -5.47 12.00
N TYR A 504 -32.80 -6.70 12.07
CA TYR A 504 -32.71 -7.54 13.26
C TYR A 504 -32.63 -9.03 12.89
N ASN A 505 -31.81 -9.80 13.60
CA ASN A 505 -31.75 -11.25 13.45
C ASN A 505 -32.43 -11.95 14.64
N ALA A 506 -33.59 -12.55 14.40
CA ALA A 506 -34.37 -13.25 15.42
C ALA A 506 -33.66 -14.48 16.02
N SER A 507 -32.68 -15.05 15.30
CA SER A 507 -31.85 -16.15 15.82
C SER A 507 -30.68 -15.68 16.68
N ARG A 508 -30.37 -14.38 16.69
CA ARG A 508 -29.30 -13.76 17.50
C ARG A 508 -29.80 -12.49 18.18
N PRO A 509 -30.78 -12.60 19.10
CA PRO A 509 -31.37 -11.44 19.78
C PRO A 509 -30.35 -10.56 20.51
N GLN A 510 -29.25 -11.16 20.98
CA GLN A 510 -28.16 -10.47 21.67
C GLN A 510 -27.42 -9.45 20.79
N ASP A 511 -27.47 -9.57 19.47
CA ASP A 511 -26.82 -8.63 18.54
C ASP A 511 -27.56 -7.28 18.49
N GLY A 512 -28.78 -7.22 19.02
CA GLY A 512 -29.66 -6.06 18.93
C GLY A 512 -30.19 -5.81 17.52
N TYR A 513 -30.84 -4.65 17.33
CA TYR A 513 -31.17 -4.15 16.00
C TYR A 513 -30.09 -3.19 15.51
N ARG A 514 -29.98 -3.02 14.19
CA ARG A 514 -29.16 -1.95 13.58
C ARG A 514 -30.03 -1.06 12.70
N MET A 515 -29.69 0.22 12.66
CA MET A 515 -30.25 1.13 11.66
C MET A 515 -29.31 1.14 10.46
N VAL A 516 -29.87 1.03 9.26
CA VAL A 516 -29.11 1.02 8.02
C VAL A 516 -29.76 1.97 7.03
N GLN A 517 -28.97 2.88 6.47
CA GLN A 517 -29.42 3.77 5.41
C GLN A 517 -28.99 3.23 4.05
N GLN A 518 -29.96 2.99 3.18
CA GLN A 518 -29.73 2.69 1.77
C GLN A 518 -29.81 4.00 0.97
N PHE A 519 -28.80 4.24 0.15
CA PHE A 519 -28.73 5.31 -0.84
C PHE A 519 -28.81 4.70 -2.24
N GLN A 520 -29.90 4.96 -2.94
CA GLN A 520 -30.07 4.56 -4.34
C GLN A 520 -29.83 5.76 -5.25
N PHE A 521 -28.80 5.66 -6.09
CA PHE A 521 -28.39 6.71 -7.01
C PHE A 521 -29.01 6.51 -8.40
N LEU A 522 -29.89 7.42 -8.80
CA LEU A 522 -30.61 7.43 -10.07
C LEU A 522 -29.87 8.21 -11.17
N GLY A 523 -28.87 9.02 -10.80
CA GLY A 523 -28.09 9.86 -11.71
C GLY A 523 -27.15 9.12 -12.66
N TRP A 524 -27.22 7.78 -12.71
CA TRP A 524 -26.40 6.92 -13.57
C TRP A 524 -27.26 6.00 -14.45
N PRO A 525 -27.78 6.50 -15.59
CA PRO A 525 -28.60 5.70 -16.50
C PRO A 525 -27.86 4.46 -17.03
N MET A 526 -28.60 3.37 -17.30
CA MET A 526 -28.03 2.08 -17.77
C MET A 526 -27.21 2.20 -19.06
N TYR A 527 -27.61 3.09 -19.97
CA TYR A 527 -26.98 3.26 -21.29
C TYR A 527 -25.74 4.17 -21.27
N ARG A 528 -25.29 4.63 -20.09
CA ARG A 528 -24.10 5.46 -19.93
C ARG A 528 -23.03 4.76 -19.12
N ASP A 529 -21.79 5.03 -19.53
CA ASP A 529 -20.59 4.53 -18.86
C ASP A 529 -20.26 5.33 -17.59
N THR A 530 -20.80 6.54 -17.43
CA THR A 530 -20.56 7.43 -16.29
C THR A 530 -21.84 8.15 -15.82
N PRO A 531 -21.88 8.64 -14.56
CA PRO A 531 -22.96 9.49 -14.07
C PRO A 531 -23.16 10.75 -14.91
N VAL A 532 -24.40 11.27 -14.93
CA VAL A 532 -24.73 12.50 -15.65
C VAL A 532 -24.12 13.74 -14.98
N SER A 533 -24.06 13.75 -13.65
CA SER A 533 -23.64 14.90 -12.86
C SER A 533 -22.55 14.52 -11.85
N LYS A 534 -21.38 15.16 -11.98
CA LYS A 534 -20.25 15.05 -11.04
C LYS A 534 -20.64 15.58 -9.67
N ARG A 535 -21.34 16.72 -9.65
CA ARG A 535 -21.84 17.38 -8.44
C ARG A 535 -22.81 16.48 -7.69
N SER A 536 -23.74 15.83 -8.38
CA SER A 536 -24.67 14.93 -7.71
C SER A 536 -23.98 13.66 -7.21
N PHE A 537 -23.07 13.09 -8.00
CA PHE A 537 -22.28 11.94 -7.52
C PHE A 537 -21.46 12.29 -6.28
N LEU A 538 -20.89 13.49 -6.21
CA LEU A 538 -20.20 13.97 -5.02
C LEU A 538 -21.15 14.20 -3.83
N LYS A 539 -22.40 14.63 -4.09
CA LYS A 539 -23.44 14.74 -3.07
C LYS A 539 -23.77 13.38 -2.46
N LEU A 540 -23.85 12.32 -3.26
CA LEU A 540 -24.02 10.94 -2.78
C LEU A 540 -22.90 10.56 -1.81
N ILE A 541 -21.64 10.77 -2.18
CA ILE A 541 -20.48 10.49 -1.32
C ILE A 541 -20.63 11.21 0.02
N ARG A 542 -20.90 12.52 -0.01
CA ARG A 542 -21.10 13.34 1.19
C ARG A 542 -22.25 12.89 2.07
N GLN A 543 -23.36 12.42 1.49
CA GLN A 543 -24.49 11.90 2.25
C GLN A 543 -24.14 10.59 2.96
N VAL A 544 -23.39 9.71 2.29
CA VAL A 544 -22.90 8.46 2.90
C VAL A 544 -21.94 8.77 4.05
N ASP A 545 -20.96 9.65 3.83
CA ASP A 545 -19.98 10.04 4.85
C ASP A 545 -20.66 10.68 6.06
N LYS A 546 -21.62 11.59 5.81
CA LYS A 546 -22.41 12.22 6.86
C LYS A 546 -23.15 11.20 7.72
N TRP A 547 -23.78 10.21 7.10
CA TRP A 547 -24.49 9.17 7.85
C TRP A 547 -23.54 8.27 8.66
N GLN A 548 -22.40 7.89 8.08
CA GLN A 548 -21.38 7.11 8.79
C GLN A 548 -20.89 7.85 10.05
N GLU A 549 -20.59 9.13 9.92
CA GLU A 549 -20.15 9.97 11.04
C GLU A 549 -21.24 10.12 12.11
N GLU A 550 -22.46 10.47 11.72
CA GLU A 550 -23.56 10.76 12.66
C GLU A 550 -24.07 9.51 13.40
N TYR A 551 -24.05 8.33 12.77
CA TYR A 551 -24.66 7.13 13.37
C TYR A 551 -23.72 6.38 14.32
N ASN A 552 -22.45 6.21 13.96
CA ASN A 552 -21.50 5.45 14.77
C ASN A 552 -20.06 5.98 14.75
N GLY A 553 -19.88 7.29 14.49
CA GLY A 553 -18.55 7.91 14.50
C GLY A 553 -17.62 7.37 13.42
N GLY A 554 -18.17 6.94 12.28
CA GLY A 554 -17.39 6.44 11.15
C GLY A 554 -16.94 4.98 11.25
N GLU A 555 -17.32 4.23 12.29
CA GLU A 555 -16.89 2.83 12.45
C GLU A 555 -17.65 1.84 11.54
N GLY A 556 -18.70 2.30 10.85
CA GLY A 556 -19.60 1.46 10.06
C GLY A 556 -19.04 1.15 8.68
N ARG A 557 -19.47 0.01 8.11
CA ARG A 557 -19.11 -0.35 6.73
C ARG A 557 -20.17 0.08 5.74
N THR A 558 -19.73 0.34 4.52
CA THR A 558 -20.62 0.64 3.40
C THR A 558 -20.66 -0.54 2.42
N VAL A 559 -21.83 -1.14 2.24
CA VAL A 559 -22.05 -2.10 1.15
C VAL A 559 -22.26 -1.32 -0.14
N VAL A 560 -21.51 -1.61 -1.18
CA VAL A 560 -21.63 -0.93 -2.49
C VAL A 560 -21.96 -1.96 -3.55
N HIS A 561 -23.07 -1.78 -4.27
CA HIS A 561 -23.48 -2.76 -5.26
C HIS A 561 -23.98 -2.16 -6.58
N CYS A 562 -23.61 -2.83 -7.66
CA CYS A 562 -24.10 -2.66 -9.02
C CYS A 562 -24.33 -4.06 -9.62
N LEU A 563 -24.61 -4.17 -10.92
CA LEU A 563 -24.93 -5.46 -11.55
C LEU A 563 -23.95 -6.58 -11.18
N ASN A 564 -22.65 -6.34 -11.39
CA ASN A 564 -21.58 -7.33 -11.17
C ASN A 564 -20.63 -6.97 -10.01
N GLY A 565 -20.93 -5.94 -9.22
CA GLY A 565 -20.06 -5.50 -8.13
C GLY A 565 -18.65 -5.09 -8.59
N GLY A 566 -18.56 -4.37 -9.70
CA GLY A 566 -17.31 -3.87 -10.31
C GLY A 566 -17.52 -2.45 -10.82
N GLY A 567 -17.02 -2.11 -12.01
CA GLY A 567 -17.34 -0.90 -12.80
C GLY A 567 -17.85 0.27 -11.96
N ARG A 568 -19.18 0.43 -11.89
CA ARG A 568 -19.86 1.46 -11.07
C ARG A 568 -19.52 1.45 -9.59
N SER A 569 -19.60 0.28 -8.93
CA SER A 569 -19.19 0.13 -7.52
C SER A 569 -17.73 0.52 -7.34
N GLY A 570 -16.87 0.16 -8.30
CA GLY A 570 -15.48 0.59 -8.32
C GLY A 570 -15.31 2.09 -8.46
N THR A 571 -16.11 2.74 -9.29
CA THR A 571 -16.08 4.20 -9.42
C THR A 571 -16.49 4.89 -8.12
N PHE A 572 -17.52 4.39 -7.43
CA PHE A 572 -17.90 4.91 -6.12
C PHE A 572 -16.76 4.78 -5.11
N CYS A 573 -16.22 3.57 -4.91
CA CYS A 573 -15.13 3.34 -3.96
C CYS A 573 -13.87 4.15 -4.32
N ALA A 574 -13.51 4.25 -5.60
CA ALA A 574 -12.35 5.01 -6.05
C ALA A 574 -12.52 6.51 -5.76
N ILE A 575 -13.71 7.05 -5.99
CA ILE A 575 -14.02 8.45 -5.71
C ILE A 575 -14.02 8.72 -4.19
N SER A 576 -14.58 7.83 -3.37
CA SER A 576 -14.49 7.95 -1.90
C SER A 576 -13.03 8.02 -1.45
N ILE A 577 -12.18 7.11 -1.93
CA ILE A 577 -10.73 7.09 -1.65
C ILE A 577 -10.07 8.41 -2.09
N VAL A 578 -10.38 8.91 -3.29
CA VAL A 578 -9.83 10.16 -3.82
C VAL A 578 -10.28 11.39 -3.01
N CYS A 579 -11.53 11.41 -2.54
CA CYS A 579 -12.04 12.46 -1.65
C CYS A 579 -11.31 12.44 -0.30
N GLU A 580 -11.10 11.26 0.29
CA GLU A 580 -10.33 11.09 1.52
C GLU A 580 -8.86 11.53 1.33
N MET A 581 -8.21 11.20 0.20
CA MET A 581 -6.86 11.67 -0.14
C MET A 581 -6.78 13.20 -0.20
N LEU A 582 -7.75 13.84 -0.87
CA LEU A 582 -7.83 15.30 -0.97
C LEU A 582 -8.01 15.98 0.40
N GLN A 583 -8.82 15.38 1.26
CA GLN A 583 -9.10 15.87 2.59
C GLN A 583 -7.87 15.78 3.50
N HIS A 584 -7.19 14.63 3.51
CA HIS A 584 -6.13 14.32 4.48
C HIS A 584 -4.72 14.67 3.99
N GLN A 585 -4.41 14.50 2.70
CA GLN A 585 -3.05 14.69 2.16
C GLN A 585 -2.90 15.87 1.22
N ARG A 586 -4.00 16.55 0.83
CA ARG A 586 -3.96 17.62 -0.17
C ARG A 586 -3.31 17.18 -1.49
N ALA A 587 -3.49 15.91 -1.84
CA ALA A 587 -3.01 15.30 -3.08
C ALA A 587 -4.05 14.27 -3.57
N VAL A 588 -3.93 13.87 -4.84
CA VAL A 588 -4.77 12.85 -5.49
C VAL A 588 -3.88 11.86 -6.20
N ASP A 589 -4.16 10.58 -6.03
CA ASP A 589 -3.56 9.50 -6.83
C ASP A 589 -4.67 8.54 -7.29
N VAL A 590 -5.33 8.88 -8.41
CA VAL A 590 -6.43 8.09 -8.97
C VAL A 590 -5.94 6.71 -9.40
N PHE A 591 -4.74 6.63 -9.98
CA PHE A 591 -4.14 5.37 -10.38
C PHE A 591 -3.96 4.44 -9.19
N HIS A 592 -3.36 4.93 -8.09
CA HIS A 592 -3.18 4.16 -6.87
C HIS A 592 -4.51 3.75 -6.25
N ALA A 593 -5.49 4.66 -6.16
CA ALA A 593 -6.82 4.37 -5.65
C ALA A 593 -7.48 3.20 -6.40
N VAL A 594 -7.46 3.23 -7.74
CA VAL A 594 -8.07 2.17 -8.55
C VAL A 594 -7.23 0.90 -8.51
N LYS A 595 -5.90 0.97 -8.50
CA LYS A 595 -5.03 -0.19 -8.38
C LYS A 595 -5.28 -0.94 -7.06
N THR A 596 -5.40 -0.23 -5.94
CA THR A 596 -5.71 -0.83 -4.63
C THR A 596 -7.05 -1.56 -4.65
N LEU A 597 -8.07 -1.01 -5.32
CA LEU A 597 -9.35 -1.72 -5.50
C LEU A 597 -9.19 -2.95 -6.40
N ARG A 598 -8.43 -2.84 -7.51
CA ARG A 598 -8.20 -3.94 -8.47
C ARG A 598 -7.35 -5.08 -7.91
N ASN A 599 -6.47 -4.77 -6.96
CA ASN A 599 -5.75 -5.75 -6.17
C ASN A 599 -6.70 -6.69 -5.40
N ASN A 600 -7.89 -6.21 -5.00
CA ASN A 600 -8.90 -6.99 -4.29
C ASN A 600 -9.96 -7.57 -5.24
N LYS A 601 -10.32 -6.86 -6.31
CA LYS A 601 -11.26 -7.36 -7.33
C LYS A 601 -10.93 -6.76 -8.72
N PRO A 602 -10.53 -7.56 -9.74
CA PRO A 602 -9.97 -7.02 -10.98
C PRO A 602 -10.87 -6.09 -11.80
N ASN A 603 -12.20 -6.25 -11.73
CA ASN A 603 -13.15 -5.50 -12.55
C ASN A 603 -13.59 -4.16 -11.94
N MET A 604 -12.80 -3.59 -11.01
CA MET A 604 -13.08 -2.28 -10.41
C MET A 604 -12.66 -1.16 -11.38
N VAL A 605 -13.59 -0.22 -11.66
CA VAL A 605 -13.42 0.85 -12.65
C VAL A 605 -13.00 0.25 -14.00
N ASP A 606 -13.92 -0.43 -14.68
CA ASP A 606 -13.64 -1.29 -15.83
C ASP A 606 -13.51 -0.53 -17.16
N LEU A 607 -13.94 0.73 -17.21
CA LEU A 607 -13.92 1.56 -18.42
C LEU A 607 -13.04 2.80 -18.25
N LEU A 608 -12.40 3.22 -19.36
CA LEU A 608 -11.60 4.45 -19.39
C LEU A 608 -12.43 5.69 -19.03
N ASP A 609 -13.71 5.73 -19.42
CA ASP A 609 -14.57 6.87 -19.10
C ASP A 609 -14.91 6.94 -17.61
N GLN A 610 -15.06 5.81 -16.93
CA GLN A 610 -15.18 5.76 -15.46
C GLN A 610 -13.88 6.22 -14.78
N TYR A 611 -12.73 5.84 -15.33
CA TYR A 611 -11.42 6.27 -14.83
C TYR A 611 -11.24 7.79 -14.94
N LYS A 612 -11.55 8.36 -16.11
CA LYS A 612 -11.62 9.81 -16.32
C LYS A 612 -12.60 10.48 -15.36
N PHE A 613 -13.76 9.89 -15.15
CA PHE A 613 -14.77 10.43 -14.26
C PHE A 613 -14.25 10.58 -12.81
N CYS A 614 -13.35 9.71 -12.35
CA CYS A 614 -12.72 9.85 -11.03
C CYS A 614 -11.90 11.16 -10.93
N TYR A 615 -11.10 11.49 -11.94
CA TYR A 615 -10.40 12.78 -12.02
C TYR A 615 -11.36 13.96 -12.09
N GLU A 616 -12.44 13.83 -12.84
CA GLU A 616 -13.42 14.90 -13.00
C GLU A 616 -14.18 15.21 -11.71
N VAL A 617 -14.48 14.19 -10.91
CA VAL A 617 -15.05 14.38 -9.57
C VAL A 617 -14.02 14.96 -8.60
N ALA A 618 -12.74 14.58 -8.70
CA ALA A 618 -11.68 15.23 -7.93
C ALA A 618 -11.60 16.74 -8.21
N LEU A 619 -11.74 17.15 -9.48
CA LEU A 619 -11.82 18.56 -9.86
C LEU A 619 -13.08 19.24 -9.33
N GLU A 620 -14.23 18.58 -9.39
CA GLU A 620 -15.48 19.11 -8.84
C GLU A 620 -15.37 19.29 -7.32
N TYR A 621 -14.76 18.33 -6.62
CA TYR A 621 -14.49 18.41 -5.19
C TYR A 621 -13.70 19.67 -4.85
N LEU A 622 -12.58 19.90 -5.55
CA LEU A 622 -11.73 21.07 -5.36
C LEU A 622 -12.42 22.41 -5.67
N ASN A 623 -13.38 22.44 -6.60
CA ASN A 623 -14.14 23.67 -6.89
C ASN A 623 -15.27 23.93 -5.89
N SER A 624 -15.68 22.90 -5.13
CA SER A 624 -16.81 22.96 -4.20
C SER A 624 -16.42 23.21 -2.74
N GLY A 625 -15.11 23.24 -2.46
CA GLY A 625 -14.53 23.46 -1.13
C GLY A 625 -14.15 24.91 -0.84
#